data_AF-A0A9P0YWT6-F1
#
_entry.id   AF-A0A9P0YWT6-F1
#
_cell.length_a   1.000
_cell.length_b   1.000
_cell.length_c   1.000
_cell.angle_alpha   90.00
_cell.angle_beta   90.00
_cell.angle_gamma   90.00
#
_symmetry.space_group_name_H-M   'P 1'
#
loop_
_entity.id
_entity.type
_entity.pdbx_description
1 polymer ?
#
loop_
_entity_poly.entity_id
_entity_poly.type
_entity_poly.pdbx_seq_one_letter_code
_entity_poly.pdbx_strand_id
1 'polypeptide(L)'
;MRNYKDIPSWWFYILLLVTMTVSLALCIFLKDEVQMPYWGLLFAAAIAFVFTLPISIITATTNMTPGLNIITEYIMGIIYPGKPIANVCFKTYGYMSMAQAVSFLSDFKLGHYMKIPPRSMFLVQFIGTIIAGTTNMIVAWWLLHSVDNICHQTKFSNSPWTCPGDHVFFDASVIWGLVGPKRIFGSLGNYSALNWFFLGGLMGPIIVWALHKAFPSQTWITFINLPVLFGATYSMPPASSLNYTSWILVGTVFNFFVFRYRKKWWQRYNYILSAALDAGVAFMAVFLYFVVGLENRSVTWWGTTDPEHCDLATCPTAKGISIDGCPTF
;
A
#
# COMPACT_ATOMS: atom_id res chain seq x y z
N MET A 1 22.97 -21.14 14.10
CA MET A 1 23.68 -19.89 13.70
C MET A 1 24.84 -19.49 14.62
N ARG A 2 25.26 -20.30 15.60
CA ARG A 2 26.42 -20.00 16.49
C ARG A 2 27.76 -19.74 15.79
N ASN A 3 27.90 -20.10 14.51
CA ASN A 3 29.12 -19.90 13.72
C ASN A 3 29.22 -18.53 13.04
N TYR A 4 28.10 -17.80 12.89
CA TYR A 4 28.12 -16.47 12.29
C TYR A 4 28.09 -15.40 13.37
N LYS A 5 28.92 -14.38 13.21
CA LYS A 5 28.89 -13.22 14.11
C LYS A 5 27.58 -12.47 13.92
N ASP A 6 26.88 -12.25 15.01
CA ASP A 6 25.66 -11.44 15.01
C ASP A 6 25.95 -10.01 14.55
N ILE A 7 24.88 -9.34 14.11
CA ILE A 7 24.93 -7.94 13.71
C ILE A 7 25.13 -7.11 14.99
N PRO A 8 26.17 -6.26 15.05
CA PRO A 8 26.33 -5.38 16.19
C PRO A 8 25.13 -4.44 16.28
N SER A 9 24.48 -4.37 17.45
CA SER A 9 23.32 -3.50 17.66
C SER A 9 23.60 -2.03 17.34
N TRP A 10 24.86 -1.59 17.46
CA TRP A 10 25.28 -0.23 17.09
C TRP A 10 25.07 0.12 15.62
N TRP A 11 25.05 -0.85 14.70
CA TRP A 11 24.76 -0.58 13.28
C TRP A 11 23.36 -0.01 13.10
N PHE A 12 22.39 -0.57 13.83
CA PHE A 12 21.01 -0.09 13.84
C PHE A 12 20.88 1.28 14.49
N TYR A 13 21.56 1.49 15.63
CA TYR A 13 21.53 2.79 16.31
C TYR A 13 22.17 3.90 15.49
N ILE A 14 23.30 3.63 14.81
CA ILE A 14 23.92 4.61 13.91
C ILE A 14 23.02 4.88 12.72
N LEU A 15 22.44 3.85 12.11
CA LEU A 15 21.54 4.04 10.98
C LEU A 15 20.31 4.87 11.37
N LEU A 16 19.70 4.59 12.52
CA LEU A 16 18.58 5.36 13.06
C LEU A 16 18.97 6.81 13.36
N LEU A 17 20.15 7.03 13.96
CA LEU A 17 20.63 8.36 14.27
C LEU A 17 20.89 9.17 12.99
N VAL A 18 21.58 8.58 12.01
CA VAL A 18 21.86 9.22 10.72
C VAL A 18 20.56 9.55 9.99
N THR A 19 19.64 8.60 9.85
CA THR A 19 18.37 8.88 9.14
C THR A 19 17.52 9.91 9.87
N MET A 20 17.43 9.84 11.22
CA MET A 20 16.68 10.83 12.00
C MET A 20 17.29 12.23 11.88
N THR A 21 18.63 12.36 11.92
CA THR A 21 19.30 13.66 11.76
C THR A 21 19.09 14.25 10.37
N VAL A 22 19.17 13.44 9.31
CA VAL A 22 18.90 13.89 7.94
C VAL A 22 17.44 14.31 7.79
N SER A 23 16.49 13.53 8.30
CA SER A 23 15.07 13.88 8.26
C SER A 23 14.76 15.17 9.03
N LEU A 24 15.37 15.36 10.20
CA LEU A 24 15.20 16.57 11.00
C LEU A 24 15.84 17.79 10.30
N ALA A 25 17.01 17.62 9.68
CA ALA A 25 17.63 18.67 8.86
C ALA A 25 16.72 19.07 7.69
N LEU A 26 16.11 18.12 6.98
CA LEU A 26 15.14 18.42 5.91
C LEU A 26 13.93 19.20 6.43
N CYS A 27 13.37 18.84 7.59
CA CYS A 27 12.27 19.58 8.20
C CYS A 27 12.63 21.02 8.62
N ILE A 28 13.90 21.28 8.95
CA ILE A 28 14.37 22.61 9.38
C ILE A 28 14.77 23.48 8.17
N PHE A 29 15.59 22.93 7.26
CA PHE A 29 16.17 23.69 6.15
C PHE A 29 15.20 23.84 4.97
N LEU A 30 14.34 22.86 4.71
CA LEU A 30 13.34 22.91 3.62
C LEU A 30 11.94 23.16 4.19
N LYS A 31 11.82 24.15 5.08
CA LYS A 31 10.57 24.46 5.78
C LYS A 31 9.44 24.87 4.82
N ASP A 32 9.77 25.59 3.75
CA ASP A 32 8.78 26.10 2.80
C ASP A 32 8.19 24.99 1.92
N GLU A 33 9.01 23.98 1.58
CA GLU A 33 8.62 22.83 0.76
C GLU A 33 7.96 21.72 1.61
N VAL A 34 8.58 21.32 2.72
CA VAL A 34 8.14 20.17 3.54
C VAL A 34 6.97 20.55 4.45
N GLN A 35 6.88 21.82 4.86
CA GLN A 35 5.80 22.42 5.67
C GLN A 35 5.53 21.73 7.02
N MET A 36 6.34 20.75 7.40
CA MET A 36 6.17 19.89 8.56
C MET A 36 6.98 20.41 9.76
N PRO A 37 6.38 20.57 10.94
CA PRO A 37 7.13 20.96 12.14
C PRO A 37 7.99 19.80 12.65
N TYR A 38 9.12 20.12 13.31
CA TYR A 38 10.05 19.12 13.85
C TYR A 38 9.38 18.15 14.84
N TRP A 39 8.39 18.61 15.62
CA TRP A 39 7.65 17.74 16.54
C TRP A 39 6.83 16.69 15.78
N GLY A 40 6.34 17.03 14.58
CA GLY A 40 5.55 16.13 13.74
C GLY A 40 6.37 14.94 13.29
N LEU A 41 7.66 15.14 12.98
CA LEU A 41 8.58 14.06 12.66
C LEU A 41 8.79 13.11 13.86
N LEU A 42 9.08 13.66 15.05
CA LEU A 42 9.26 12.88 16.26
C LEU A 42 7.99 12.09 16.61
N PHE A 43 6.83 12.70 16.42
CA PHE A 43 5.54 12.06 16.65
C PHE A 43 5.27 10.93 15.65
N ALA A 44 5.55 11.14 14.36
CA ALA A 44 5.46 10.10 13.34
C ALA A 44 6.37 8.90 13.66
N ALA A 45 7.62 9.18 14.07
CA ALA A 45 8.58 8.15 14.45
C ALA A 45 8.13 7.37 15.69
N ALA A 46 7.56 8.04 16.69
CA ALA A 46 7.02 7.39 17.89
C ALA A 46 5.84 6.46 17.54
N ILE A 47 4.92 6.91 16.67
CA ILE A 47 3.82 6.09 16.16
C ILE A 47 4.39 4.87 15.42
N ALA A 48 5.31 5.08 14.47
CA ALA A 48 5.91 3.98 13.72
C ALA A 48 6.55 2.95 14.67
N PHE A 49 7.30 3.40 15.68
CA PHE A 49 7.94 2.51 16.67
C PHE A 49 6.92 1.66 17.45
N VAL A 50 5.87 2.29 18.00
CA VAL A 50 4.84 1.59 18.79
C VAL A 50 4.06 0.60 17.94
N PHE A 51 3.67 0.99 16.72
CA PHE A 51 2.83 0.17 15.85
C PHE A 51 3.61 -0.90 15.07
N THR A 52 4.94 -0.80 14.96
CA THR A 52 5.76 -1.82 14.29
C THR A 52 5.60 -3.19 14.93
N LEU A 53 5.63 -3.30 16.26
CA LEU A 53 5.52 -4.59 16.96
C LEU A 53 4.17 -5.30 16.70
N PRO A 54 2.99 -4.71 16.99
CA PRO A 54 1.71 -5.39 16.80
C PRO A 54 1.45 -5.70 15.33
N ILE A 55 1.81 -4.80 14.42
CA ILE A 55 1.61 -5.03 12.98
C ILE A 55 2.51 -6.16 12.49
N SER A 56 3.77 -6.23 12.94
CA SER A 56 4.66 -7.34 12.62
C SER A 56 4.09 -8.69 13.05
N ILE A 57 3.44 -8.77 14.22
CA ILE A 57 2.80 -10.00 14.71
C ILE A 57 1.60 -10.39 13.84
N ILE A 58 0.75 -9.42 13.47
CA ILE A 58 -0.39 -9.64 12.58
C ILE A 58 0.12 -10.10 11.21
N THR A 59 1.13 -9.45 10.65
CA THR A 59 1.70 -9.85 9.36
C THR A 59 2.34 -11.24 9.42
N ALA A 60 3.05 -11.56 10.51
CA ALA A 60 3.65 -12.88 10.68
C ALA A 60 2.62 -14.02 10.81
N THR A 61 1.41 -13.73 11.29
CA THR A 61 0.35 -14.74 11.50
C THR A 61 -0.64 -14.83 10.35
N THR A 62 -0.96 -13.70 9.73
CA THR A 62 -2.03 -13.58 8.72
C THR A 62 -1.52 -13.37 7.30
N ASN A 63 -0.22 -13.08 7.15
CA ASN A 63 0.40 -12.62 5.91
C ASN A 63 -0.24 -11.34 5.33
N MET A 64 -0.94 -10.57 6.16
CA MET A 64 -1.52 -9.29 5.81
C MET A 64 -0.90 -8.19 6.64
N THR A 65 -0.60 -7.05 6.00
CA THR A 65 0.03 -5.90 6.66
C THR A 65 -0.98 -4.77 6.75
N PRO A 66 -1.64 -4.59 7.92
CA PRO A 66 -2.57 -3.49 8.12
C PRO A 66 -1.92 -2.13 7.81
N GLY A 67 -2.60 -1.35 6.97
CA GLY A 67 -2.16 -0.01 6.60
C GLY A 67 -2.31 0.98 7.75
N LEU A 68 -1.22 1.62 8.18
CA LEU A 68 -1.28 2.72 9.16
C LEU A 68 -1.58 4.08 8.51
N ASN A 69 -1.54 4.13 7.17
CA ASN A 69 -1.70 5.33 6.34
C ASN A 69 -2.85 6.24 6.79
N ILE A 70 -4.05 5.68 6.87
CA ILE A 70 -5.26 6.45 7.17
C ILE A 70 -5.22 6.99 8.61
N ILE A 71 -4.75 6.21 9.57
CA ILE A 71 -4.66 6.65 10.98
C ILE A 71 -3.67 7.81 11.11
N THR A 72 -2.50 7.69 10.46
CA THR A 72 -1.49 8.76 10.48
C THR A 72 -2.01 10.03 9.82
N GLU A 73 -2.69 9.91 8.69
CA GLU A 73 -3.27 11.04 7.98
C GLU A 73 -4.44 11.68 8.76
N TYR A 74 -5.25 10.87 9.42
CA TYR A 74 -6.37 11.32 10.25
C TYR A 74 -5.88 12.13 11.45
N ILE A 75 -4.87 11.63 12.16
CA ILE A 75 -4.33 12.31 13.34
C ILE A 75 -3.70 13.66 12.93
N MET A 76 -2.83 13.66 11.93
CA MET A 76 -2.15 14.89 11.51
C MET A 76 -3.12 15.88 10.86
N GLY A 77 -4.11 15.41 10.11
CA GLY A 77 -5.17 16.25 9.54
C GLY A 77 -6.05 16.94 10.59
N ILE A 78 -6.17 16.39 11.80
CA ILE A 78 -6.86 17.07 12.93
C ILE A 78 -5.93 18.09 13.60
N ILE A 79 -4.67 17.73 13.82
CA ILE A 79 -3.70 18.57 14.53
C ILE A 79 -3.28 19.77 13.68
N TYR A 80 -3.07 19.57 12.39
CA TYR A 80 -2.52 20.55 11.46
C TYR A 80 -3.28 20.60 10.13
N PRO A 81 -4.57 21.01 10.15
CA PRO A 81 -5.40 21.09 8.97
C PRO A 81 -4.91 22.18 8.00
N GLY A 82 -5.16 21.98 6.70
CA GLY A 82 -4.85 22.95 5.65
C GLY A 82 -3.46 22.83 5.05
N LYS A 83 -2.66 21.84 5.48
CA LYS A 83 -1.30 21.59 4.99
C LYS A 83 -1.16 20.17 4.41
N PRO A 84 -1.49 19.96 3.13
CA PRO A 84 -1.49 18.63 2.52
C PRO A 84 -0.08 18.01 2.46
N ILE A 85 0.96 18.81 2.19
CA ILE A 85 2.34 18.30 2.09
C ILE A 85 2.84 17.80 3.45
N ALA A 86 2.58 18.55 4.53
CA ALA A 86 2.94 18.13 5.88
C ALA A 86 2.26 16.81 6.28
N ASN A 87 0.99 16.61 5.86
CA ASN A 87 0.25 15.38 6.10
C ASN A 87 0.84 14.17 5.34
N VAL A 88 1.19 14.38 4.06
CA VAL A 88 1.87 13.38 3.24
C VAL A 88 3.21 12.97 3.85
N CYS A 89 4.04 13.93 4.27
CA CYS A 89 5.30 13.64 4.94
C CYS A 89 5.08 12.85 6.24
N PHE A 90 4.06 13.23 7.02
CA PHE A 90 3.69 12.49 8.25
C PHE A 90 3.33 11.04 7.96
N LYS A 91 2.51 10.79 6.94
CA LYS A 91 2.19 9.42 6.49
C LYS A 91 3.45 8.66 6.09
N THR A 92 4.31 9.25 5.27
CA THR A 92 5.52 8.57 4.78
C THR A 92 6.42 8.16 5.93
N TYR A 93 6.67 9.05 6.90
CA TYR A 93 7.48 8.72 8.07
C TYR A 93 6.78 7.75 9.05
N GLY A 94 5.46 7.84 9.21
CA GLY A 94 4.70 7.00 10.15
C GLY A 94 4.43 5.59 9.63
N TYR A 95 4.14 5.44 8.34
CA TYR A 95 3.75 4.16 7.73
C TYR A 95 4.87 3.51 6.91
N MET A 96 5.52 4.23 5.99
CA MET A 96 6.49 3.60 5.09
C MET A 96 7.71 3.10 5.86
N SER A 97 8.15 3.82 6.90
CA SER A 97 9.22 3.36 7.79
C SER A 97 8.86 2.05 8.50
N MET A 98 7.61 1.90 8.94
CA MET A 98 7.11 0.66 9.54
C MET A 98 7.03 -0.47 8.50
N ALA A 99 6.48 -0.21 7.32
CA ALA A 99 6.39 -1.19 6.23
C ALA A 99 7.79 -1.71 5.83
N GLN A 100 8.77 -0.81 5.75
CA GLN A 100 10.15 -1.17 5.47
C GLN A 100 10.77 -2.00 6.59
N ALA A 101 10.47 -1.69 7.86
CA ALA A 101 10.93 -2.49 9.00
C ALA A 101 10.36 -3.92 8.97
N VAL A 102 9.08 -4.09 8.63
CA VAL A 102 8.45 -5.41 8.48
C VAL A 102 9.06 -6.20 7.33
N SER A 103 9.27 -5.55 6.18
CA SER A 103 9.93 -6.17 5.01
C SER A 103 11.35 -6.63 5.35
N PHE A 104 12.12 -5.76 6.00
CA PHE A 104 13.46 -6.05 6.47
C PHE A 104 13.51 -7.26 7.42
N LEU A 105 12.56 -7.37 8.36
CA LEU A 105 12.44 -8.54 9.25
C LEU A 105 12.09 -9.83 8.49
N SER A 106 11.22 -9.75 7.48
CA SER A 106 10.85 -10.89 6.63
C SER A 106 12.07 -11.46 5.91
N ASP A 107 12.90 -10.59 5.35
CA ASP A 107 14.14 -10.97 4.69
C ASP A 107 15.17 -11.57 5.66
N PHE A 108 15.29 -11.07 6.90
CA PHE A 108 16.16 -11.71 7.90
C PHE A 108 15.74 -13.14 8.18
N LYS A 109 14.43 -13.39 8.23
CA LYS A 109 13.88 -14.72 8.41
C LYS A 109 14.16 -15.61 7.21
N LEU A 110 14.04 -15.09 5.98
CA LEU A 110 14.43 -15.79 4.77
C LEU A 110 15.93 -16.13 4.77
N GLY A 111 16.79 -15.14 5.06
CA GLY A 111 18.23 -15.32 5.17
C GLY A 111 18.63 -16.34 6.23
N HIS A 112 17.89 -16.40 7.34
CA HIS A 112 18.03 -17.44 8.36
C HIS A 112 17.76 -18.84 7.79
N TYR A 113 16.68 -19.02 7.02
CA TYR A 113 16.36 -20.29 6.36
C TYR A 113 17.39 -20.69 5.31
N MET A 114 17.92 -19.72 4.56
CA MET A 114 18.95 -19.94 3.53
C MET A 114 20.39 -20.06 4.09
N LYS A 115 20.57 -19.95 5.42
CA LYS A 115 21.87 -20.00 6.11
C LYS A 115 22.88 -18.93 5.66
N ILE A 116 22.37 -17.77 5.24
CA ILE A 116 23.19 -16.64 4.80
C ILE A 116 23.71 -15.87 6.03
N PRO A 117 24.97 -15.38 6.04
CA PRO A 117 25.49 -14.60 7.16
C PRO A 117 24.67 -13.32 7.39
N PRO A 118 24.26 -13.01 8.64
CA PRO A 118 23.35 -11.89 8.92
C PRO A 118 23.95 -10.52 8.62
N ARG A 119 25.28 -10.36 8.76
CA ARG A 119 25.99 -9.12 8.39
C ARG A 119 25.95 -8.84 6.89
N SER A 120 26.11 -9.87 6.07
CA SER A 120 26.02 -9.74 4.61
C SER A 120 24.59 -9.38 4.19
N MET A 121 23.59 -9.98 4.84
CA MET A 121 22.18 -9.63 4.62
C MET A 121 21.90 -8.16 4.90
N PHE A 122 22.31 -7.66 6.07
CA PHE A 122 22.16 -6.24 6.42
C PHE A 122 22.78 -5.31 5.37
N LEU A 123 24.02 -5.58 4.94
CA LEU A 123 24.72 -4.75 3.97
C LEU A 123 24.04 -4.76 2.60
N VAL A 124 23.64 -5.93 2.12
CA VAL A 124 22.95 -6.08 0.82
C VAL A 124 21.61 -5.35 0.84
N GLN A 125 20.85 -5.44 1.92
CA GLN A 125 19.58 -4.72 2.06
C GLN A 125 19.79 -3.21 2.12
N PHE A 126 20.79 -2.75 2.89
CA PHE A 126 21.09 -1.33 3.01
C PHE A 126 21.51 -0.73 1.66
N ILE A 127 22.47 -1.37 0.98
CA ILE A 127 22.93 -0.94 -0.34
C ILE A 127 21.79 -1.05 -1.36
N GLY A 128 21.03 -2.14 -1.34
CA GLY A 128 19.89 -2.35 -2.22
C GLY A 128 18.81 -1.29 -2.06
N THR A 129 18.53 -0.85 -0.84
CA THR A 129 17.56 0.22 -0.55
C THR A 129 18.05 1.57 -1.12
N ILE A 130 19.35 1.87 -0.99
CA ILE A 130 19.94 3.10 -1.56
C ILE A 130 19.86 3.07 -3.09
N ILE A 131 20.25 1.96 -3.72
CA ILE A 131 20.20 1.81 -5.17
C ILE A 131 18.75 1.91 -5.67
N ALA A 132 17.82 1.17 -5.06
CA ALA A 132 16.41 1.20 -5.44
C ALA A 132 15.80 2.59 -5.29
N GLY A 133 16.05 3.27 -4.16
CA GLY A 133 15.56 4.64 -3.93
C GLY A 133 16.12 5.64 -4.95
N THR A 134 17.42 5.56 -5.24
CA THR A 134 18.09 6.46 -6.20
C THR A 134 17.60 6.21 -7.62
N THR A 135 17.55 4.95 -8.06
CA THR A 135 17.07 4.58 -9.40
C THR A 135 15.60 4.97 -9.60
N ASN A 136 14.73 4.70 -8.62
CA ASN A 136 13.32 5.09 -8.71
C ASN A 136 13.17 6.62 -8.83
N MET A 137 13.95 7.39 -8.07
CA MET A 137 13.92 8.85 -8.16
C MET A 137 14.41 9.36 -9.53
N ILE A 138 15.52 8.81 -10.04
CA ILE A 138 16.07 9.20 -11.35
C ILE A 138 15.08 8.89 -12.46
N VAL A 139 14.49 7.68 -12.46
CA VAL A 139 13.53 7.27 -13.48
C VAL A 139 12.26 8.11 -13.40
N ALA A 140 11.74 8.40 -12.20
CA ALA A 140 10.59 9.27 -12.02
C ALA A 140 10.86 10.68 -12.58
N TRP A 141 12.01 11.26 -12.25
CA TRP A 141 12.38 12.60 -12.74
C TRP A 141 12.58 12.61 -14.26
N TRP A 142 13.21 11.57 -14.82
CA TRP A 142 13.39 11.40 -16.26
C TRP A 142 12.06 11.28 -17.00
N LEU A 143 11.11 10.50 -16.49
CA LEU A 143 9.77 10.33 -17.08
C LEU A 143 8.98 11.65 -17.05
N LEU A 144 9.00 12.36 -15.93
CA LEU A 144 8.33 13.65 -15.79
C LEU A 144 8.87 14.72 -16.76
N HIS A 145 10.15 14.66 -17.13
CA HIS A 145 10.76 15.62 -18.06
C HIS A 145 10.68 15.19 -19.53
N SER A 146 10.62 13.88 -19.82
CA SER A 146 10.66 13.37 -21.20
C SER A 146 9.28 13.18 -21.83
N VAL A 147 8.23 12.99 -21.03
CA VAL A 147 6.87 12.69 -21.52
C VAL A 147 5.94 13.87 -21.24
N ASP A 148 5.57 14.60 -22.30
CA ASP A 148 4.66 15.73 -22.19
C ASP A 148 3.24 15.31 -21.76
N ASN A 149 2.70 15.98 -20.72
CA ASN A 149 1.39 15.71 -20.10
C ASN A 149 1.22 14.29 -19.51
N ILE A 150 2.29 13.69 -19.00
CA ILE A 150 2.21 12.47 -18.20
C ILE A 150 1.15 12.62 -17.07
N CYS A 151 0.41 11.55 -16.79
CA CYS A 151 -0.67 11.51 -15.79
C CYS A 151 -1.94 12.33 -16.07
N HIS A 152 -2.05 13.10 -17.17
CA HIS A 152 -3.27 13.83 -17.51
C HIS A 152 -4.25 12.98 -18.35
N GLN A 153 -5.27 12.42 -17.69
CA GLN A 153 -6.26 11.55 -18.32
C GLN A 153 -7.04 12.23 -19.47
N THR A 154 -7.29 13.55 -19.38
CA THR A 154 -8.13 14.29 -20.35
C THR A 154 -7.47 14.52 -21.71
N LYS A 155 -6.13 14.42 -21.83
CA LYS A 155 -5.41 14.61 -23.09
C LYS A 155 -4.88 13.32 -23.70
N PHE A 156 -4.87 12.23 -22.94
CA PHE A 156 -4.25 10.95 -23.32
C PHE A 156 -5.05 9.75 -22.80
N SER A 157 -6.30 9.59 -23.26
CA SER A 157 -7.20 8.52 -22.80
C SER A 157 -6.75 7.10 -23.22
N ASN A 158 -5.89 6.97 -24.23
CA ASN A 158 -5.39 5.69 -24.77
C ASN A 158 -3.88 5.49 -24.60
N SER A 159 -3.25 6.25 -23.70
CA SER A 159 -1.81 6.16 -23.46
C SER A 159 -1.48 5.25 -22.27
N PRO A 160 -0.42 4.42 -22.34
CA PRO A 160 0.02 3.61 -21.19
C PRO A 160 0.50 4.47 -20.00
N TRP A 161 0.70 5.77 -20.19
CA TRP A 161 1.23 6.72 -19.21
C TRP A 161 0.16 7.27 -18.24
N THR A 162 -0.63 6.37 -17.65
CA THR A 162 -1.59 6.71 -16.60
C THR A 162 -0.95 6.55 -15.21
N CYS A 163 -1.27 7.46 -14.28
CA CYS A 163 -0.68 7.48 -12.93
C CYS A 163 -1.75 7.30 -11.84
N PRO A 164 -2.51 6.20 -11.84
CA PRO A 164 -3.64 6.01 -10.94
C PRO A 164 -3.20 5.99 -9.46
N GLY A 165 -2.04 5.42 -9.16
CA GLY A 165 -1.51 5.41 -7.79
C GLY A 165 -1.16 6.81 -7.26
N ASP A 166 -0.55 7.65 -8.11
CA ASP A 166 -0.18 9.02 -7.73
C ASP A 166 -1.40 9.91 -7.56
N HIS A 167 -2.43 9.73 -8.40
CA HIS A 167 -3.72 10.41 -8.23
C HIS A 167 -4.40 10.06 -6.90
N VAL A 168 -4.45 8.77 -6.54
CA VAL A 168 -4.99 8.35 -5.24
C VAL A 168 -4.18 8.94 -4.08
N PHE A 169 -2.86 9.01 -4.21
CA PHE A 169 -2.01 9.60 -3.20
C PHE A 169 -2.22 11.12 -3.05
N PHE A 170 -2.42 11.82 -4.17
CA PHE A 170 -2.76 13.24 -4.21
C PHE A 170 -4.15 13.50 -3.62
N ASP A 171 -5.17 12.75 -4.03
CA ASP A 171 -6.54 12.88 -3.51
C ASP A 171 -6.60 12.62 -2.00
N ALA A 172 -5.86 11.61 -1.51
CA ALA A 172 -5.70 11.36 -0.08
C ALA A 172 -5.11 12.58 0.64
N SER A 173 -4.09 13.24 0.06
CA SER A 173 -3.50 14.44 0.64
C SER A 173 -4.50 15.60 0.75
N VAL A 174 -5.41 15.72 -0.21
CA VAL A 174 -6.45 16.76 -0.24
C VAL A 174 -7.53 16.46 0.81
N ILE A 175 -8.05 15.23 0.83
CA ILE A 175 -9.09 14.78 1.75
C ILE A 175 -8.61 14.90 3.19
N TRP A 176 -7.47 14.28 3.50
CA TRP A 176 -6.99 14.15 4.87
C TRP A 176 -6.17 15.35 5.35
N GLY A 177 -5.44 16.02 4.46
CA GLY A 177 -4.54 17.12 4.82
C GLY A 177 -5.15 18.51 4.60
N LEU A 178 -5.61 18.80 3.38
CA LEU A 178 -6.10 20.14 3.02
C LEU A 178 -7.48 20.44 3.61
N VAL A 179 -8.48 19.59 3.33
CA VAL A 179 -9.85 19.76 3.86
C VAL A 179 -9.89 19.37 5.34
N GLY A 180 -9.18 18.29 5.67
CA GLY A 180 -9.03 17.77 7.02
C GLY A 180 -10.23 16.92 7.47
N PRO A 181 -10.02 15.97 8.42
CA PRO A 181 -11.06 15.04 8.83
C PRO A 181 -12.28 15.73 9.45
N LYS A 182 -12.09 16.89 10.08
CA LYS A 182 -13.16 17.65 10.75
C LYS A 182 -14.26 18.12 9.80
N ARG A 183 -13.94 18.40 8.53
CA ARG A 183 -14.92 18.86 7.52
C ARG A 183 -15.55 17.73 6.70
N ILE A 184 -14.94 16.55 6.69
CA ILE A 184 -15.47 15.39 5.93
C ILE A 184 -16.17 14.40 6.86
N PHE A 185 -15.48 14.00 7.93
CA PHE A 185 -15.93 13.00 8.90
C PHE A 185 -16.35 13.61 10.24
N GLY A 186 -16.13 14.89 10.47
CA GLY A 186 -16.54 15.58 11.71
C GLY A 186 -18.00 16.04 11.68
N SER A 187 -18.35 16.89 12.66
CA SER A 187 -19.70 17.47 12.80
C SER A 187 -20.12 18.36 11.63
N LEU A 188 -19.17 18.80 10.81
CA LEU A 188 -19.39 19.70 9.67
C LEU A 188 -19.50 18.94 8.33
N GLY A 189 -19.28 17.62 8.34
CA GLY A 189 -19.22 16.81 7.12
C GLY A 189 -20.37 15.81 7.02
N ASN A 190 -20.62 15.34 5.79
CA ASN A 190 -21.68 14.39 5.48
C ASN A 190 -21.31 12.93 5.83
N TYR A 191 -20.03 12.64 6.13
CA TYR A 191 -19.53 11.28 6.33
C TYR A 191 -19.18 10.95 7.79
N SER A 192 -19.84 11.59 8.75
CA SER A 192 -19.61 11.35 10.18
C SER A 192 -19.86 9.91 10.61
N ALA A 193 -20.77 9.21 9.93
CA ALA A 193 -21.07 7.80 10.16
C ALA A 193 -19.84 6.89 9.99
N LEU A 194 -18.85 7.28 9.16
CA LEU A 194 -17.68 6.44 8.92
C LEU A 194 -16.77 6.30 10.15
N ASN A 195 -16.80 7.24 11.09
CA ASN A 195 -16.02 7.10 12.33
C ASN A 195 -16.48 5.90 13.19
N TRP A 196 -17.73 5.43 13.02
CA TRP A 196 -18.22 4.24 13.74
C TRP A 196 -17.51 2.95 13.32
N PHE A 197 -16.88 2.91 12.15
CA PHE A 197 -16.06 1.76 11.76
C PHE A 197 -14.81 1.60 12.63
N PHE A 198 -14.27 2.68 13.23
CA PHE A 198 -13.19 2.55 14.23
C PHE A 198 -13.69 1.82 15.49
N LEU A 199 -14.91 2.11 15.93
CA LEU A 199 -15.56 1.40 17.04
C LEU A 199 -15.86 -0.06 16.64
N GLY A 200 -16.33 -0.30 15.43
CA GLY A 200 -16.51 -1.64 14.88
C GLY A 200 -15.20 -2.44 14.86
N GLY A 201 -14.09 -1.82 14.46
CA GLY A 201 -12.75 -2.41 14.47
C GLY A 201 -12.24 -2.73 15.88
N LEU A 202 -12.54 -1.87 16.87
CA LEU A 202 -12.21 -2.11 18.28
C LEU A 202 -13.06 -3.23 18.89
N MET A 203 -14.35 -3.23 18.60
CA MET A 203 -15.32 -4.18 19.16
C MET A 203 -15.22 -5.56 18.50
N GLY A 204 -14.84 -5.63 17.23
CA GLY A 204 -14.77 -6.89 16.48
C GLY A 204 -13.98 -7.98 17.20
N PRO A 205 -12.69 -7.76 17.55
CA PRO A 205 -11.88 -8.76 18.24
C PRO A 205 -12.47 -9.18 19.59
N ILE A 206 -13.10 -8.23 20.31
CA ILE A 206 -13.76 -8.49 21.59
C ILE A 206 -14.97 -9.40 21.39
N ILE A 207 -15.77 -9.15 20.34
CA ILE A 207 -16.94 -9.96 20.00
C ILE A 207 -16.50 -11.38 19.59
N VAL A 208 -15.47 -11.52 18.75
CA VAL A 208 -14.95 -12.84 18.33
C VAL A 208 -14.40 -13.61 19.55
N TRP A 209 -13.69 -12.93 20.44
CA TRP A 209 -13.20 -13.53 21.68
C TRP A 209 -14.33 -13.97 22.61
N ALA A 210 -15.37 -13.14 22.79
CA ALA A 210 -16.53 -13.47 23.59
C ALA A 210 -17.32 -14.66 23.01
N LEU A 211 -17.50 -14.71 21.69
CA LEU A 211 -18.15 -15.82 20.99
C LEU A 211 -17.37 -17.12 21.13
N HIS A 212 -16.04 -17.08 21.03
CA HIS A 212 -15.19 -18.24 21.27
C HIS A 212 -15.33 -18.76 22.72
N LYS A 213 -15.46 -17.85 23.69
CA LYS A 213 -15.65 -18.22 25.10
C LYS A 213 -17.05 -18.77 25.39
N ALA A 214 -18.08 -18.25 24.73
CA ALA A 214 -19.47 -18.69 24.90
C ALA A 214 -19.76 -20.02 24.19
N PHE A 215 -19.12 -20.29 23.05
CA PHE A 215 -19.33 -21.50 22.25
C PHE A 215 -18.02 -22.29 22.06
N PRO A 216 -17.48 -22.91 23.12
CA PRO A 216 -16.22 -23.65 23.05
C PRO A 216 -16.29 -24.91 22.16
N SER A 217 -17.49 -25.39 21.84
CA SER A 217 -17.70 -26.53 20.94
C SER A 217 -17.49 -26.19 19.45
N GLN A 218 -17.46 -24.90 19.08
CA GLN A 218 -17.44 -24.44 17.71
C GLN A 218 -16.03 -23.99 17.29
N THR A 219 -15.24 -24.90 16.73
CA THR A 219 -13.84 -24.65 16.33
C THR A 219 -13.68 -23.68 15.16
N TRP A 220 -14.75 -23.41 14.40
CA TRP A 220 -14.71 -22.51 13.25
C TRP A 220 -14.56 -21.03 13.63
N ILE A 221 -14.99 -20.64 14.83
CA ILE A 221 -14.95 -19.26 15.32
C ILE A 221 -13.49 -18.78 15.45
N THR A 222 -12.56 -19.69 15.78
CA THR A 222 -11.13 -19.38 15.89
C THR A 222 -10.48 -19.06 14.54
N PHE A 223 -11.08 -19.46 13.41
CA PHE A 223 -10.58 -19.15 12.07
C PHE A 223 -11.04 -17.78 11.55
N ILE A 224 -11.94 -17.09 12.26
CA ILE A 224 -12.40 -15.75 11.86
C ILE A 224 -11.28 -14.75 12.16
N ASN A 225 -10.60 -14.32 11.10
CA ASN A 225 -9.56 -13.31 11.19
C ASN A 225 -10.08 -11.95 10.71
N LEU A 226 -10.45 -11.08 11.65
CA LEU A 226 -11.03 -9.77 11.34
C LEU A 226 -10.10 -8.85 10.55
N PRO A 227 -8.78 -8.76 10.85
CA PRO A 227 -7.84 -8.06 9.99
C PRO A 227 -7.91 -8.49 8.53
N VAL A 228 -8.03 -9.79 8.26
CA VAL A 228 -8.14 -10.32 6.89
C VAL A 228 -9.46 -9.93 6.23
N LEU A 229 -10.56 -10.03 6.97
CA LEU A 229 -11.90 -9.68 6.46
C LEU A 229 -12.02 -8.18 6.14
N PHE A 230 -11.60 -7.31 7.07
CA PHE A 230 -11.68 -5.87 6.87
C PHE A 230 -10.58 -5.32 5.95
N GLY A 231 -9.45 -6.02 5.84
CA GLY A 231 -8.38 -5.66 4.92
C GLY A 231 -8.66 -6.04 3.47
N ALA A 232 -9.72 -6.80 3.18
CA ALA A 232 -9.99 -7.32 1.84
C ALA A 232 -10.07 -6.23 0.76
N THR A 233 -10.49 -5.00 1.12
CA THR A 233 -10.63 -3.86 0.21
C THR A 233 -9.42 -2.91 0.23
N TYR A 234 -8.28 -3.33 0.78
CA TYR A 234 -7.10 -2.46 0.97
C TYR A 234 -6.58 -1.82 -0.32
N SER A 235 -6.69 -2.49 -1.47
CA SER A 235 -6.21 -1.97 -2.76
C SER A 235 -7.24 -1.09 -3.50
N MET A 236 -8.40 -0.80 -2.88
CA MET A 236 -9.45 0.03 -3.46
C MET A 236 -9.37 1.46 -2.89
N PRO A 237 -9.10 2.49 -3.71
CA PRO A 237 -8.52 2.51 -5.07
C PRO A 237 -6.98 2.35 -5.04
N PRO A 238 -6.28 2.03 -6.17
CA PRO A 238 -6.71 2.14 -7.57
C PRO A 238 -7.31 0.86 -8.19
N ALA A 239 -7.40 -0.25 -7.44
CA ALA A 239 -7.95 -1.48 -7.99
C ALA A 239 -9.46 -1.32 -8.27
N SER A 240 -9.83 -1.46 -9.55
CA SER A 240 -11.22 -1.47 -10.00
C SER A 240 -12.00 -2.75 -9.64
N SER A 241 -13.30 -2.74 -9.87
CA SER A 241 -14.22 -3.87 -9.66
C SER A 241 -13.80 -5.14 -10.43
N LEU A 242 -13.22 -4.97 -11.62
CA LEU A 242 -12.72 -6.09 -12.43
C LEU A 242 -11.52 -6.78 -11.78
N ASN A 243 -10.62 -6.02 -11.14
CA ASN A 243 -9.50 -6.61 -10.41
C ASN A 243 -10.00 -7.50 -9.27
N TYR A 244 -10.93 -7.00 -8.46
CA TYR A 244 -11.53 -7.77 -7.37
C TYR A 244 -12.28 -9.01 -7.87
N THR A 245 -13.10 -8.86 -8.91
CA THR A 245 -13.85 -10.00 -9.49
C THR A 245 -12.90 -11.06 -10.04
N SER A 246 -11.84 -10.63 -10.72
CA SER A 246 -10.80 -11.53 -11.25
C SER A 246 -10.02 -12.23 -10.14
N TRP A 247 -9.63 -11.51 -9.07
CA TRP A 247 -8.95 -12.10 -7.91
C TRP A 247 -9.84 -13.11 -7.19
N ILE A 248 -11.14 -12.83 -7.04
CA ILE A 248 -12.10 -13.77 -6.47
C ILE A 248 -12.22 -15.03 -7.34
N LEU A 249 -12.33 -14.87 -8.66
CA LEU A 249 -12.44 -15.99 -9.60
C LEU A 249 -11.18 -16.86 -9.56
N VAL A 250 -10.01 -16.27 -9.77
CA VAL A 250 -8.71 -16.99 -9.77
C VAL A 250 -8.48 -17.61 -8.39
N GLY A 251 -8.74 -16.86 -7.32
CA GLY A 251 -8.64 -17.34 -5.95
C GLY A 251 -9.54 -18.56 -5.71
N THR A 252 -10.78 -18.56 -6.20
CA THR A 252 -11.71 -19.69 -6.08
C THR A 252 -11.24 -20.89 -6.89
N VAL A 253 -10.83 -20.68 -8.15
CA VAL A 253 -10.33 -21.78 -9.00
C VAL A 253 -9.13 -22.47 -8.36
N PHE A 254 -8.11 -21.72 -7.94
CA PHE A 254 -6.88 -22.32 -7.43
C PHE A 254 -6.99 -22.77 -5.97
N ASN A 255 -7.63 -22.00 -5.08
CA ASN A 255 -7.68 -22.32 -3.65
C ASN A 255 -8.87 -23.20 -3.25
N PHE A 256 -9.97 -23.21 -4.01
CA PHE A 256 -11.11 -24.10 -3.74
C PHE A 256 -11.09 -25.34 -4.63
N PHE A 257 -11.12 -25.17 -5.96
CA PHE A 257 -11.22 -26.31 -6.88
C PHE A 257 -9.90 -27.09 -6.96
N VAL A 258 -8.80 -26.45 -7.36
CA VAL A 258 -7.52 -27.15 -7.56
C VAL A 258 -7.00 -27.73 -6.24
N PHE A 259 -7.18 -27.03 -5.13
CA PHE A 259 -6.85 -27.55 -3.81
C PHE A 259 -7.64 -28.82 -3.44
N ARG A 260 -8.95 -28.88 -3.74
CA ARG A 260 -9.81 -30.02 -3.40
C ARG A 260 -9.58 -31.23 -4.31
N TYR A 261 -9.42 -31.02 -5.62
CA TYR A 261 -9.28 -32.10 -6.59
C TYR A 261 -7.82 -32.55 -6.83
N ARG A 262 -6.83 -31.66 -6.65
CA ARG A 262 -5.42 -31.91 -6.99
C ARG A 262 -4.45 -31.34 -5.94
N LYS A 263 -4.69 -31.65 -4.67
CA LYS A 263 -3.88 -31.16 -3.52
C LYS A 263 -2.36 -31.32 -3.68
N LYS A 264 -1.88 -32.47 -4.17
CA LYS A 264 -0.44 -32.72 -4.37
C LYS A 264 0.19 -31.77 -5.39
N TRP A 265 -0.55 -31.43 -6.45
CA TRP A 265 -0.09 -30.46 -7.45
C TRP A 265 -0.07 -29.06 -6.85
N TRP A 266 -1.14 -28.67 -6.17
CA TRP A 266 -1.26 -27.35 -5.55
C TRP A 266 -0.11 -27.05 -4.58
N GLN A 267 0.22 -27.99 -3.69
CA GLN A 267 1.30 -27.81 -2.70
C GLN A 267 2.69 -27.64 -3.35
N ARG A 268 2.92 -28.24 -4.51
CA ARG A 268 4.23 -28.23 -5.18
C ARG A 268 4.39 -27.06 -6.15
N TYR A 269 3.34 -26.71 -6.89
CA TYR A 269 3.46 -25.83 -8.06
C TYR A 269 2.71 -24.52 -7.93
N ASN A 270 1.73 -24.38 -7.03
CA ASN A 270 0.90 -23.17 -6.99
C ASN A 270 1.72 -21.89 -6.72
N TYR A 271 2.62 -21.92 -5.73
CA TYR A 271 3.50 -20.79 -5.44
C TYR A 271 4.48 -20.48 -6.57
N ILE A 272 5.00 -21.52 -7.25
CA ILE A 272 5.92 -21.35 -8.39
C ILE A 272 5.17 -20.74 -9.57
N LEU A 273 3.94 -21.19 -9.84
CA LEU A 273 3.10 -20.66 -10.90
C LEU A 273 2.75 -19.19 -10.64
N SER A 274 2.39 -18.84 -9.40
CA SER A 274 2.15 -17.45 -9.01
C SER A 274 3.37 -16.57 -9.31
N ALA A 275 4.56 -16.99 -8.83
CA ALA A 275 5.79 -16.24 -9.08
C ALA A 275 6.14 -16.16 -10.58
N ALA A 276 5.87 -17.21 -11.35
CA ALA A 276 6.08 -17.23 -12.79
C ALA A 276 5.13 -16.30 -13.54
N LEU A 277 3.87 -16.18 -13.10
CA LEU A 277 2.91 -15.24 -13.66
C LEU A 277 3.35 -13.80 -13.39
N ASP A 278 3.74 -13.46 -12.15
CA ASP A 278 4.22 -12.12 -11.79
C ASP A 278 5.47 -11.72 -12.60
N ALA A 279 6.46 -12.62 -12.67
CA ALA A 279 7.65 -12.40 -13.47
C ALA A 279 7.31 -12.30 -14.96
N GLY A 280 6.40 -13.15 -15.46
CA GLY A 280 5.94 -13.15 -16.85
C GLY A 280 5.33 -11.82 -17.26
N VAL A 281 4.48 -11.22 -16.40
CA VAL A 281 3.91 -9.90 -16.66
C VAL A 281 5.01 -8.84 -16.73
N ALA A 282 5.97 -8.85 -15.81
CA ALA A 282 7.08 -7.88 -15.81
C ALA A 282 7.95 -7.99 -17.08
N PHE A 283 8.32 -9.20 -17.49
CA PHE A 283 9.08 -9.43 -18.71
C PHE A 283 8.28 -9.01 -19.96
N MET A 284 6.99 -9.35 -20.01
CA MET A 284 6.13 -8.96 -21.12
C MET A 284 5.93 -7.44 -21.20
N ALA A 285 5.84 -6.74 -20.07
CA ALA A 285 5.74 -5.28 -20.06
C ALA A 285 6.99 -4.63 -20.67
N VAL A 286 8.18 -5.07 -20.28
CA VAL A 286 9.44 -4.59 -20.85
C VAL A 286 9.54 -4.92 -22.34
N PHE A 287 9.18 -6.14 -22.73
CA PHE A 287 9.17 -6.55 -24.13
C PHE A 287 8.22 -5.70 -24.98
N LEU A 288 6.98 -5.50 -24.54
CA LEU A 288 5.99 -4.66 -25.21
C LEU A 288 6.43 -3.20 -25.30
N TYR A 289 7.09 -2.67 -24.26
CA TYR A 289 7.66 -1.33 -24.30
C TYR A 289 8.67 -1.18 -25.46
N PHE A 290 9.60 -2.13 -25.62
CA PHE A 290 10.61 -2.06 -26.68
C PHE A 290 10.05 -2.33 -28.08
N VAL A 291 9.08 -3.23 -28.22
CA VAL A 291 8.56 -3.65 -29.54
C VAL A 291 7.47 -2.71 -30.05
N VAL A 292 6.59 -2.26 -29.16
CA VAL A 292 5.34 -1.56 -29.53
C VAL A 292 5.35 -0.12 -29.02
N GLY A 293 5.80 0.08 -27.77
CA GLY A 293 5.84 1.40 -27.11
C GLY A 293 6.78 2.40 -27.77
N LEU A 294 8.01 2.00 -28.12
CA LEU A 294 9.00 2.89 -28.76
C LEU A 294 8.58 3.37 -30.14
N GLU A 295 7.83 2.54 -30.89
CA GLU A 295 7.34 2.91 -32.23
C GLU A 295 6.00 3.68 -32.19
N ASN A 296 5.49 4.01 -31.00
CA ASN A 296 4.16 4.63 -30.82
C ASN A 296 3.02 3.86 -31.52
N ARG A 297 3.18 2.54 -31.72
CA ARG A 297 2.12 1.71 -32.26
C ARG A 297 1.26 1.22 -31.10
N SER A 298 -0.05 1.21 -31.25
CA SER A 298 -0.98 0.65 -30.25
C SER A 298 -1.78 -0.48 -30.90
N VAL A 299 -1.79 -1.65 -30.28
CA VAL A 299 -2.66 -2.76 -30.71
C VAL A 299 -3.99 -2.62 -29.98
N THR A 300 -5.00 -2.10 -30.69
CA THR A 300 -6.35 -1.98 -30.16
C THR A 300 -7.12 -3.29 -30.34
N TRP A 301 -7.45 -3.96 -29.25
CA TRP A 301 -8.35 -5.11 -29.19
C TRP A 301 -9.33 -4.97 -28.02
N TRP A 302 -10.27 -5.91 -27.90
CA TRP A 302 -11.34 -5.88 -26.89
C TRP A 302 -10.86 -5.50 -25.46
N GLY A 303 -9.71 -5.99 -25.01
CA GLY A 303 -9.18 -5.71 -23.67
C GLY A 303 -8.41 -4.39 -23.51
N THR A 304 -8.15 -3.63 -24.58
CA THR A 304 -7.44 -2.34 -24.52
C THR A 304 -8.33 -1.13 -24.76
N THR A 305 -9.48 -1.30 -25.41
CA THR A 305 -10.32 -0.19 -25.86
C THR A 305 -11.17 0.40 -24.74
N ASP A 306 -11.64 -0.45 -23.84
CA ASP A 306 -12.29 -0.06 -22.59
C ASP A 306 -11.93 -1.12 -21.54
N PRO A 307 -11.01 -0.83 -20.60
CA PRO A 307 -10.61 -1.80 -19.59
C PRO A 307 -11.76 -2.22 -18.68
N GLU A 308 -12.79 -1.38 -18.50
CA GLU A 308 -13.89 -1.63 -17.57
C GLU A 308 -15.18 -2.13 -18.26
N HIS A 309 -15.26 -2.03 -19.59
CA HIS A 309 -16.42 -2.40 -20.42
C HIS A 309 -17.75 -1.85 -19.87
N CYS A 310 -17.68 -0.72 -19.18
CA CYS A 310 -18.79 -0.14 -18.45
C CYS A 310 -18.70 1.39 -18.52
N ASP A 311 -19.28 1.96 -19.58
CA ASP A 311 -19.33 3.42 -19.80
C ASP A 311 -19.87 4.16 -18.56
N LEU A 312 -20.83 3.54 -17.86
CA LEU A 312 -21.47 4.07 -16.65
C LEU A 312 -20.58 4.07 -15.40
N ALA A 313 -19.48 3.32 -15.37
CA ALA A 313 -18.57 3.28 -14.22
C ALA A 313 -17.85 4.64 -13.99
N THR A 314 -17.68 5.41 -15.06
CA THR A 314 -17.09 6.76 -15.01
C THR A 314 -18.10 7.85 -14.61
N CYS A 315 -19.39 7.52 -14.56
CA CYS A 315 -20.44 8.49 -14.34
C CYS A 315 -20.58 8.90 -12.86
N PRO A 316 -20.73 10.21 -12.57
CA PRO A 316 -20.91 10.67 -11.21
C PRO A 316 -22.28 10.23 -10.69
N THR A 317 -22.28 9.56 -9.54
CA THR A 317 -23.51 9.13 -8.86
C THR A 317 -24.02 10.17 -7.85
N ALA A 318 -23.34 11.30 -7.73
CA ALA A 318 -23.72 12.37 -6.82
C ALA A 318 -24.88 13.20 -7.38
N LYS A 319 -25.93 13.37 -6.56
CA LYS A 319 -27.12 14.18 -6.91
C LYS A 319 -26.73 15.60 -7.31
N GLY A 320 -27.22 16.05 -8.46
CA GLY A 320 -27.02 17.41 -8.96
C GLY A 320 -25.77 17.63 -9.83
N ILE A 321 -24.98 16.59 -10.11
CA ILE A 321 -23.86 16.67 -11.06
C ILE A 321 -24.31 16.05 -12.39
N SER A 322 -24.49 16.89 -13.41
CA SER A 322 -24.79 16.46 -14.77
C SER A 322 -23.52 16.49 -15.61
N ILE A 323 -23.12 15.35 -16.15
CA ILE A 323 -22.03 15.23 -17.12
C ILE A 323 -22.62 14.67 -18.42
N ASP A 324 -22.25 15.27 -19.55
CA ASP A 324 -22.69 14.80 -20.87
C ASP A 324 -22.29 13.32 -21.07
N GLY A 325 -23.27 12.47 -21.35
CA GLY A 325 -23.08 11.02 -21.52
C GLY A 325 -23.43 10.16 -20.29
N CYS A 326 -23.79 10.77 -19.16
CA CYS A 326 -24.13 10.06 -17.93
C CYS A 326 -25.62 10.23 -17.53
N PRO A 327 -26.27 9.18 -16.98
CA PRO A 327 -27.64 9.30 -16.50
C PRO A 327 -27.69 10.23 -15.28
N THR A 328 -28.61 11.20 -15.32
CA THR A 328 -28.88 12.10 -14.21
C THR A 328 -29.86 11.45 -13.23
N PHE A 329 -29.53 11.43 -11.93
CA PHE A 329 -30.33 10.85 -10.85
C PHE A 329 -30.87 11.91 -9.88
#